data_AF-A0A1H1SK30-F1
#
_entry.id   AF-A0A1H1SK30-F1
#
_cell.length_a   1.000
_cell.length_b   1.000
_cell.length_c   1.000
_cell.angle_alpha   90.00
_cell.angle_beta   90.00
_cell.angle_gamma   90.00
#
_symmetry.space_group_name_H-M   'P 1'
#
loop_
_entity.id
_entity.type
_entity.pdbx_description
1 polymer ?
#
loop_
_entity_poly.entity_id
_entity_poly.type
_entity_poly.pdbx_seq_one_letter_code
_entity_poly.pdbx_strand_id
1 'polypeptide(L)'
;MSEAARPAGGQPYELVTIRLPVVLTFAALVAGLAGGVVLAESGLPDWLRDALALVGTLWLRALQMTIIPLVASLLVLGLSQMVRAASAGRAARRFLLLVLGVLVAGGAFTALALPLVLDAFPIPPGASGFLASDAGQPQEVPGILDFLASLVAPNLVAAAAETAMLPLTIFFALFAVAVTRLPEEQGERLLGFFHALANAMLLIIGWVLWVAPAGVFALAFGVGLRSGSGAFAALAHYILVVSAMGGFVVLLAYALAAVLGGVSPWRFARAALPAQAVAVSTQSSLASLPAMLDSASRLGLRAATAEFVLPLAVAIFRATSPAMNMAVALYVAALAGVEITPAAAGAGIMVALVISVGSVSLPGSISFVVSIGPIALAMGVPIEPLALLVAVEMLPDIVRTLANVTMNLAVTSAVDRTGR
;
A
#
# COMPACT_ATOMS: atom_id res chain seq x y z
N MET A 1 28.58 -28.00 -16.23
CA MET A 1 27.48 -28.96 -15.95
C MET A 1 26.92 -28.58 -14.59
N SER A 2 25.76 -27.94 -14.43
CA SER A 2 24.47 -28.19 -15.07
C SER A 2 23.82 -26.90 -15.52
N GLU A 3 23.40 -26.87 -16.78
CA GLU A 3 22.55 -25.86 -17.39
C GLU A 3 21.15 -26.02 -16.80
N ALA A 4 20.75 -25.09 -15.93
CA ALA A 4 19.40 -25.07 -15.39
C ALA A 4 18.45 -24.56 -16.48
N ALA A 5 17.67 -25.48 -17.03
CA ALA A 5 16.65 -25.23 -18.03
C ALA A 5 15.72 -24.09 -17.59
N ARG A 6 15.65 -23.02 -18.38
CA ARG A 6 14.61 -21.99 -18.26
C ARG A 6 13.25 -22.65 -18.54
N PRO A 7 12.24 -22.53 -17.65
CA PRO A 7 10.90 -22.98 -17.97
C PRO A 7 10.34 -22.14 -19.12
N ALA A 8 9.99 -22.80 -20.22
CA ALA A 8 9.27 -22.20 -21.33
C ALA A 8 7.83 -21.90 -20.88
N GLY A 9 7.48 -20.62 -20.71
CA GLY A 9 6.12 -20.19 -20.38
C GLY A 9 5.98 -18.93 -19.53
N GLY A 10 7.06 -18.35 -19.02
CA GLY A 10 6.99 -17.12 -18.21
C GLY A 10 6.60 -15.89 -19.02
N GLN A 11 5.71 -15.05 -18.49
CA GLN A 11 5.43 -13.74 -19.08
C GLN A 11 6.73 -12.92 -19.17
N PRO A 12 6.91 -12.04 -20.17
CA PRO A 12 8.17 -11.31 -20.41
C PRO A 12 8.63 -10.42 -19.25
N TYR A 13 7.84 -10.30 -18.18
CA TYR A 13 8.11 -9.46 -16.99
C TYR A 13 8.02 -10.23 -15.66
N GLU A 14 8.10 -11.57 -15.66
CA GLU A 14 8.00 -12.36 -14.44
C GLU A 14 9.18 -12.08 -13.48
N LEU A 15 8.86 -11.66 -12.25
CA LEU A 15 9.84 -11.25 -11.24
C LEU A 15 10.54 -12.45 -10.61
N VAL A 16 11.81 -12.27 -10.22
CA VAL A 16 12.51 -13.23 -9.35
C VAL A 16 11.83 -13.19 -7.97
N THR A 17 11.26 -14.32 -7.54
CA THR A 17 10.62 -14.43 -6.24
C THR A 17 11.69 -14.58 -5.15
N ILE A 18 11.94 -13.50 -4.40
CA ILE A 18 12.80 -13.56 -3.21
C ILE A 18 11.95 -14.08 -2.05
N ARG A 19 12.33 -15.21 -1.46
CA ARG A 19 11.71 -15.70 -0.22
C ARG A 19 12.14 -14.81 0.94
N LEU A 20 11.21 -13.99 1.42
CA LEU A 20 11.48 -13.09 2.53
C LEU A 20 11.46 -13.83 3.86
N PRO A 21 12.37 -13.49 4.80
CA PRO A 21 12.48 -14.13 6.09
C PRO A 21 11.44 -13.59 7.08
N VAL A 22 10.16 -13.59 6.71
CA VAL A 22 9.07 -12.92 7.45
C VAL A 22 8.98 -13.34 8.91
N VAL A 23 9.05 -14.64 9.20
CA VAL A 23 9.02 -15.18 10.57
C VAL A 23 10.22 -14.70 11.37
N LEU A 24 11.41 -14.63 10.74
CA LEU A 24 12.62 -14.11 11.40
C LEU A 24 12.51 -12.61 11.63
N THR A 25 11.91 -11.85 10.71
CA THR A 25 11.66 -10.41 10.89
C THR A 25 10.72 -10.15 12.05
N PHE A 26 9.64 -10.94 12.19
CA PHE A 26 8.73 -10.84 13.33
C PHE A 26 9.42 -11.26 14.64
N ALA A 27 10.19 -12.35 14.63
CA ALA A 27 10.97 -12.76 15.80
C ALA A 27 12.01 -11.70 16.19
N ALA A 28 12.66 -11.06 15.22
CA ALA A 28 13.58 -9.95 15.42
C ALA A 28 12.91 -8.71 16.00
N LEU A 29 11.68 -8.38 15.59
CA LEU A 29 10.87 -7.32 16.20
C LEU A 29 10.62 -7.63 17.67
N VAL A 30 10.11 -8.82 17.98
CA VAL A 30 9.78 -9.22 19.36
C VAL A 30 11.04 -9.25 20.23
N ALA A 31 12.12 -9.84 19.73
CA ALA A 31 13.40 -9.90 20.44
C ALA A 31 14.03 -8.51 20.63
N GLY A 32 13.96 -7.64 19.62
CA GLY A 32 14.45 -6.27 19.69
C GLY A 32 13.67 -5.48 20.74
N LEU A 33 12.33 -5.47 20.66
CA LEU A 33 11.48 -4.81 21.64
C LEU A 33 11.74 -5.33 23.06
N ALA A 34 11.64 -6.65 23.27
CA ALA A 34 11.84 -7.25 24.58
C ALA A 34 13.24 -6.97 25.14
N GLY A 35 14.28 -7.07 24.30
CA GLY A 35 15.65 -6.74 24.66
C GLY A 35 15.80 -5.27 25.06
N GLY A 36 15.20 -4.36 24.29
CA GLY A 36 15.19 -2.93 24.61
C GLY A 36 14.48 -2.63 25.93
N VAL A 37 13.34 -3.28 26.21
CA VAL A 37 12.62 -3.10 27.48
C VAL A 37 13.44 -3.60 28.66
N VAL A 38 14.02 -4.80 28.56
CA VAL A 38 14.81 -5.40 29.66
C VAL A 38 16.08 -4.61 29.93
N LEU A 39 16.71 -4.06 28.89
CA LEU A 39 17.99 -3.34 28.98
C LEU A 39 17.83 -1.82 29.08
N ALA A 40 16.61 -1.30 29.22
CA ALA A 40 16.34 0.12 29.37
C ALA A 40 17.03 0.71 30.61
N GLU A 41 17.02 -0.03 31.72
CA GLU A 41 17.58 0.40 33.00
C GLU A 41 19.01 -0.09 33.24
N SER A 42 19.53 -0.98 32.39
CA SER A 42 20.81 -1.67 32.62
C SER A 42 22.05 -0.88 32.21
N GLY A 43 21.91 0.37 31.77
CA GLY A 43 23.04 1.24 31.44
C GLY A 43 23.89 0.76 30.26
N LEU A 44 23.26 0.40 29.13
CA LEU A 44 23.96 -0.04 27.91
C LEU A 44 25.07 0.93 27.48
N PRO A 45 26.26 0.43 27.09
CA PRO A 45 27.33 1.27 26.54
C PRO A 45 26.88 2.06 25.30
N ASP A 46 27.25 3.33 25.22
CA ASP A 46 26.79 4.25 24.16
C ASP A 46 27.15 3.75 22.75
N TRP A 47 28.36 3.19 22.57
CA TRP A 47 28.81 2.66 21.28
C TRP A 47 27.87 1.56 20.72
N LEU A 48 27.26 0.75 21.59
CA LEU A 48 26.33 -0.30 21.18
C LEU A 48 24.98 0.30 20.79
N ARG A 49 24.52 1.33 21.51
CA ARG A 49 23.29 2.07 21.15
C ARG A 49 23.45 2.74 19.79
N ASP A 50 24.58 3.40 19.56
CA ASP A 50 24.90 4.10 18.31
C ASP A 50 25.04 3.12 17.14
N ALA A 51 25.69 1.97 17.35
CA ALA A 51 25.80 0.93 16.34
C ALA A 51 24.43 0.39 15.92
N LEU A 52 23.54 0.12 16.90
CA LEU A 52 22.18 -0.33 16.61
C LEU A 52 21.37 0.77 15.89
N ALA A 53 21.45 2.02 16.34
CA ALA A 53 20.78 3.14 15.68
C ALA A 53 21.25 3.32 14.22
N LEU A 54 22.55 3.17 13.96
CA LEU A 54 23.12 3.24 12.62
C LEU A 54 22.59 2.10 11.73
N VAL A 55 22.59 0.86 12.21
CA VAL A 55 22.06 -0.30 11.45
C VAL A 55 20.60 -0.07 11.05
N GLY A 56 19.77 0.38 12.00
CA GLY A 56 18.38 0.70 11.73
C GLY A 56 18.22 1.83 10.71
N THR A 57 19.00 2.90 10.84
CA THR A 57 18.97 4.06 9.94
C THR A 57 19.43 3.72 8.52
N LEU A 58 20.49 2.93 8.37
CA LEU A 58 20.98 2.51 7.06
C LEU A 58 19.96 1.62 6.34
N TRP A 59 19.33 0.70 7.08
CA TRP A 59 18.26 -0.14 6.54
C TRP A 59 17.06 0.70 6.06
N LEU A 60 16.64 1.68 6.87
CA LEU A 60 15.61 2.66 6.53
C LEU A 60 15.95 3.42 5.23
N ARG A 61 17.15 4.01 5.16
CA ARG A 61 17.60 4.78 3.98
C ARG A 61 17.66 3.90 2.72
N ALA A 62 18.04 2.63 2.86
CA ALA A 62 18.06 1.69 1.75
C ALA A 62 16.66 1.40 1.18
N LEU A 63 15.61 1.44 2.01
CA LEU A 63 14.22 1.41 1.53
C LEU A 63 13.84 2.74 0.86
N GLN A 64 14.13 3.86 1.52
CA GLN A 64 13.75 5.21 1.07
C GLN A 64 14.29 5.55 -0.33
N MET A 65 15.55 5.19 -0.62
CA MET A 65 16.17 5.48 -1.92
C MET A 65 15.45 4.84 -3.12
N THR A 66 14.66 3.78 -2.89
CA THR A 66 13.91 3.08 -3.96
C THR A 66 12.56 3.72 -4.27
N ILE A 67 12.06 4.59 -3.39
CA ILE A 67 10.67 5.08 -3.44
C ILE A 67 10.41 5.88 -4.72
N ILE A 68 11.21 6.91 -5.01
CA ILE A 68 10.94 7.82 -6.12
C ILE A 68 10.99 7.12 -7.49
N PRO A 69 12.05 6.36 -7.84
CA PRO A 69 12.10 5.67 -9.13
C PRO A 69 10.98 4.65 -9.30
N LEU A 70 10.62 3.97 -8.20
CA LEU A 70 9.52 3.00 -8.22
C LEU A 70 8.17 3.70 -8.42
N VAL A 71 7.87 4.74 -7.65
CA VAL A 71 6.62 5.50 -7.78
C VAL A 71 6.46 6.08 -9.17
N ALA A 72 7.51 6.70 -9.72
CA ALA A 72 7.52 7.17 -11.10
C ALA A 72 7.12 6.07 -12.09
N SER A 73 7.73 4.88 -11.94
CA SER A 73 7.44 3.73 -12.78
C SER A 73 6.01 3.23 -12.62
N LEU A 74 5.54 3.05 -11.39
CA LEU A 74 4.19 2.58 -11.11
C LEU A 74 3.12 3.57 -11.58
N LEU A 75 3.37 4.89 -11.46
CA LEU A 75 2.51 5.95 -11.96
C LEU A 75 2.33 5.85 -13.48
N VAL A 76 3.45 5.78 -14.21
CA VAL A 76 3.42 5.70 -15.67
C VAL A 76 2.73 4.42 -16.13
N LEU A 77 3.15 3.26 -15.60
CA LEU A 77 2.58 1.97 -15.98
C LEU A 77 1.09 1.88 -15.64
N GLY A 78 0.72 2.20 -14.40
CA GLY A 78 -0.66 2.09 -13.90
C GLY A 78 -1.62 3.00 -14.65
N LEU A 79 -1.26 4.27 -14.84
CA LEU A 79 -2.14 5.21 -15.54
C LEU A 79 -2.21 4.92 -17.05
N SER A 80 -1.11 4.53 -17.69
CA SER A 80 -1.16 4.11 -19.08
C SER A 80 -2.03 2.86 -19.29
N GLN A 81 -1.98 1.89 -18.36
CA GLN A 81 -2.87 0.73 -18.38
C GLN A 81 -4.33 1.12 -18.18
N MET A 82 -4.64 2.04 -17.26
CA MET A 82 -6.00 2.52 -17.03
C MET A 82 -6.58 3.21 -18.27
N VAL A 83 -5.81 4.07 -18.93
CA VAL A 83 -6.23 4.78 -20.15
C VAL A 83 -6.50 3.78 -21.28
N ARG A 84 -5.64 2.77 -21.45
CA ARG A 84 -5.85 1.68 -22.44
C ARG A 84 -7.06 0.80 -22.08
N ALA A 85 -7.28 0.49 -20.81
CA ALA A 85 -8.46 -0.25 -20.38
C ALA A 85 -9.75 0.53 -20.65
N ALA A 86 -9.74 1.86 -20.51
CA ALA A 86 -10.91 2.70 -20.76
C ALA A 86 -11.38 2.71 -22.23
N SER A 87 -10.50 2.38 -23.18
CA SER A 87 -10.84 2.26 -24.59
C SER A 87 -11.43 0.90 -24.98
N ALA A 88 -11.38 -0.11 -24.11
CA ALA A 88 -11.87 -1.47 -24.37
C ALA A 88 -13.40 -1.63 -24.43
N GLY A 89 -14.16 -0.57 -24.12
CA GLY A 89 -15.61 -0.53 -24.32
C GLY A 89 -16.41 -0.14 -23.08
N ARG A 90 -17.75 -0.26 -23.18
CA ARG A 90 -18.69 0.21 -22.12
C ARG A 90 -18.51 -0.51 -20.80
N ALA A 91 -18.27 -1.83 -20.81
CA ALA A 91 -18.08 -2.61 -19.59
C ALA A 91 -16.80 -2.23 -18.84
N ALA A 92 -15.68 -2.08 -19.56
CA ALA A 92 -14.41 -1.64 -18.99
C ALA A 92 -14.49 -0.22 -18.41
N ARG A 93 -15.15 0.72 -19.11
CA ARG A 93 -15.36 2.08 -18.59
C ARG A 93 -16.19 2.10 -17.31
N ARG A 94 -17.25 1.28 -17.25
CA ARG A 94 -18.07 1.13 -16.03
C ARG A 94 -17.27 0.54 -14.88
N PHE A 95 -16.48 -0.51 -15.14
CA PHE A 95 -15.58 -1.09 -14.15
C PHE A 95 -14.63 -0.02 -13.60
N LEU A 96 -13.96 0.75 -14.46
CA LEU A 96 -13.04 1.82 -14.05
C LEU A 96 -13.72 2.92 -13.24
N LEU A 97 -14.94 3.32 -13.59
CA LEU A 97 -15.71 4.31 -12.81
C LEU A 97 -16.08 3.78 -11.42
N LEU A 98 -16.49 2.51 -11.32
CA LEU A 98 -16.76 1.86 -10.03
C LEU A 98 -15.49 1.76 -9.19
N VAL A 99 -14.36 1.36 -9.80
CA VAL A 99 -13.06 1.32 -9.13
C VAL A 99 -12.69 2.70 -8.60
N LEU A 100 -12.73 3.74 -9.42
CA LEU A 100 -12.42 5.11 -9.00
C LEU A 100 -13.33 5.55 -7.86
N GLY A 101 -14.65 5.31 -7.97
CA GLY A 101 -15.61 5.65 -6.92
C GLY A 101 -15.33 4.95 -5.60
N VAL A 102 -15.03 3.65 -5.62
CA VAL A 102 -14.70 2.87 -4.41
C VAL A 102 -13.41 3.37 -3.78
N LEU A 103 -12.39 3.63 -4.59
CA LEU A 103 -11.08 4.08 -4.10
C LEU A 103 -11.17 5.48 -3.47
N VAL A 104 -11.87 6.43 -4.12
CA VAL A 104 -12.13 7.76 -3.57
C VAL A 104 -12.96 7.68 -2.28
N ALA A 105 -14.02 6.86 -2.27
CA ALA A 105 -14.85 6.67 -1.09
C ALA A 105 -14.06 6.08 0.09
N GLY A 106 -13.18 5.11 -0.17
CA GLY A 106 -12.32 4.50 0.87
C GLY A 106 -11.32 5.50 1.47
N GLY A 107 -10.68 6.31 0.61
CA GLY A 107 -9.75 7.35 1.06
C GLY A 107 -10.47 8.47 1.84
N ALA A 108 -11.59 8.96 1.32
CA ALA A 108 -12.40 9.99 1.98
C ALA A 108 -12.97 9.49 3.32
N PHE A 109 -13.47 8.26 3.38
CA PHE A 109 -13.92 7.65 4.64
C PHE A 109 -12.79 7.63 5.66
N THR A 110 -11.60 7.19 5.26
CA THR A 110 -10.46 7.07 6.19
C THR A 110 -9.99 8.44 6.67
N ALA A 111 -9.92 9.43 5.78
CA ALA A 111 -9.56 10.80 6.14
C ALA A 111 -10.51 11.43 7.19
N LEU A 112 -11.78 11.02 7.20
CA LEU A 112 -12.78 11.50 8.15
C LEU A 112 -12.89 10.63 9.40
N ALA A 113 -12.89 9.31 9.23
CA ALA A 113 -13.18 8.36 10.29
C ALA A 113 -11.97 8.10 11.19
N LEU A 114 -10.75 8.07 10.64
CA LEU A 114 -9.57 7.72 11.43
C LEU A 114 -9.27 8.73 12.54
N PRO A 115 -9.31 10.06 12.31
CA PRO A 115 -9.13 11.02 13.39
C PRO A 115 -10.16 10.81 14.52
N LEU A 116 -11.44 10.59 14.17
CA LEU A 116 -12.49 10.31 15.15
C LEU A 116 -12.25 9.01 15.93
N VAL A 117 -11.73 7.98 15.26
CA VAL A 117 -11.34 6.73 15.91
C VAL A 117 -10.19 6.96 16.87
N LEU A 118 -9.20 7.78 16.50
CA LEU A 118 -8.06 8.11 17.37
C LEU A 118 -8.46 9.03 18.53
N ASP A 119 -9.48 9.87 18.38
CA ASP A 119 -10.03 10.65 19.49
C ASP A 119 -10.77 9.76 20.51
N ALA A 120 -11.54 8.77 20.02
CA ALA A 120 -12.29 7.84 20.86
C ALA A 120 -11.42 6.72 21.45
N PHE A 121 -10.39 6.31 20.72
CA PHE A 121 -9.43 5.27 21.09
C PHE A 121 -8.02 5.84 20.86
N PRO A 122 -7.48 6.59 21.85
CA PRO A 122 -6.23 7.31 21.69
C PRO A 122 -5.03 6.38 21.67
N ILE A 123 -4.01 6.81 20.91
CA ILE A 123 -2.73 6.12 20.81
C ILE A 123 -2.12 5.98 22.21
N PRO A 124 -1.74 4.77 22.64
CA PRO A 124 -1.14 4.56 23.95
C PRO A 124 0.12 5.43 24.15
N PRO A 125 0.36 5.98 25.36
CA PRO A 125 1.50 6.88 25.62
C PRO A 125 2.87 6.27 25.26
N GLY A 126 3.01 4.94 25.34
CA GLY A 126 4.22 4.21 24.94
C GLY A 126 4.45 4.13 23.42
N ALA A 127 3.66 4.83 22.60
CA ALA A 127 3.91 4.91 21.17
C ALA A 127 4.96 5.96 20.81
N SER A 128 5.19 6.98 21.65
CA SER A 128 6.07 8.12 21.33
C SER A 128 7.50 7.71 20.96
N GLY A 129 8.03 6.62 21.53
CA GLY A 129 9.36 6.14 21.19
C GLY A 129 9.48 5.46 19.82
N PHE A 130 8.39 5.32 19.04
CA PHE A 130 8.45 4.97 17.62
C PHE A 130 9.01 6.11 16.75
N LEU A 131 9.00 7.35 17.25
CA LEU A 131 9.68 8.47 16.63
C LEU A 131 11.17 8.41 16.98
N ALA A 132 12.04 8.55 15.98
CA ALA A 132 13.49 8.47 16.15
C ALA A 132 14.13 9.78 16.66
N SER A 133 13.39 10.89 16.58
CA SER A 133 13.74 12.24 17.03
C SER A 133 12.49 13.10 17.07
N ASP A 134 12.52 14.25 17.76
CA ASP A 134 11.44 15.25 17.73
C ASP A 134 10.95 15.42 16.30
N ALA A 135 9.65 15.18 16.09
CA ALA A 135 9.00 15.50 14.84
C ALA A 135 9.31 16.97 14.53
N GLY A 136 9.80 17.24 13.30
CA GLY A 136 10.17 18.57 12.87
C GLY A 136 9.06 19.59 13.18
N GLN A 137 9.47 20.86 13.31
CA GLN A 137 8.55 21.94 13.66
C GLN A 137 7.27 21.92 12.80
N PRO A 138 6.11 22.32 13.38
CA PRO A 138 4.85 22.37 12.65
C PRO A 138 5.05 23.07 11.30
N GLN A 139 4.86 22.32 10.23
CA GLN A 139 5.04 22.85 8.89
C GLN A 139 3.85 23.77 8.61
N GLU A 140 4.10 25.08 8.45
CA GLU A 140 3.05 26.05 8.17
C GLU A 140 2.23 25.59 6.96
N VAL A 141 0.91 25.54 7.15
CA VAL A 141 -0.02 25.13 6.10
C VAL A 141 0.06 26.14 4.96
N PRO A 142 0.50 25.73 3.76
CA PRO A 142 0.54 26.63 2.62
C PRO A 142 -0.87 27.15 2.32
N GLY A 143 -1.00 28.42 1.96
CA GLY A 143 -2.27 28.96 1.48
C GLY A 143 -2.75 28.19 0.24
N ILE A 144 -4.06 28.24 -0.07
CA ILE A 144 -4.62 27.51 -1.23
C ILE A 144 -3.90 27.87 -2.53
N LEU A 145 -3.48 29.14 -2.70
CA LEU A 145 -2.75 29.58 -3.89
C LEU A 145 -1.32 29.01 -3.94
N ASP A 146 -0.62 28.97 -2.80
CA ASP A 146 0.71 28.36 -2.71
C ASP A 146 0.65 26.85 -2.89
N PHE A 147 -0.42 26.21 -2.39
CA PHE A 147 -0.73 24.82 -2.67
C PHE A 147 -0.92 24.58 -4.17
N LEU A 148 -1.73 25.39 -4.86
CA LEU A 148 -1.91 25.28 -6.31
C LEU A 148 -0.60 25.49 -7.08
N ALA A 149 0.24 26.43 -6.65
CA ALA A 149 1.57 26.63 -7.23
C ALA A 149 2.49 25.42 -7.00
N SER A 150 2.42 24.79 -5.82
CA SER A 150 3.21 23.59 -5.47
C SER A 150 2.86 22.35 -6.29
N LEU A 151 1.71 22.34 -6.97
CA LEU A 151 1.28 21.21 -7.82
C LEU A 151 2.17 21.01 -9.04
N VAL A 152 2.87 22.05 -9.49
CA VAL A 152 3.71 22.00 -10.68
C VAL A 152 5.11 22.46 -10.31
N ALA A 153 6.03 21.51 -10.20
CA ALA A 153 7.44 21.84 -9.98
C ALA A 153 8.08 22.38 -11.27
N PRO A 154 8.80 23.51 -11.21
CA PRO A 154 9.54 24.03 -12.37
C PRO A 154 10.73 23.13 -12.74
N ASN A 155 11.23 22.31 -11.80
CA ASN A 155 12.31 21.37 -12.00
C ASN A 155 11.98 20.02 -11.34
N LEU A 156 11.81 18.99 -12.17
CA LEU A 156 11.48 17.63 -11.73
C LEU A 156 12.60 16.97 -10.92
N VAL A 157 13.86 17.25 -11.26
CA VAL A 157 15.03 16.67 -10.58
C VAL A 157 15.16 17.27 -9.19
N ALA A 158 14.95 18.58 -9.05
CA ALA A 158 14.91 19.23 -7.74
C ALA A 158 13.75 18.68 -6.88
N ALA A 159 12.55 18.56 -7.46
CA ALA A 159 11.40 17.96 -6.78
C ALA A 159 11.68 16.52 -6.32
N ALA A 160 12.40 15.73 -7.12
CA ALA A 160 12.85 14.40 -6.72
C ALA A 160 13.88 14.44 -5.58
N ALA A 161 14.88 15.31 -5.66
CA ALA A 161 15.90 15.46 -4.62
C ALA A 161 15.31 15.91 -3.28
N GLU A 162 14.29 16.76 -3.31
CA GLU A 162 13.58 17.30 -2.14
C GLU A 162 12.40 16.43 -1.70
N THR A 163 12.17 15.28 -2.33
CA THR A 163 11.05 14.37 -2.02
C THR A 163 9.66 15.00 -2.16
N ALA A 164 9.50 15.99 -3.04
CA ALA A 164 8.24 16.67 -3.33
C ALA A 164 7.29 15.77 -4.14
N MET A 165 6.63 14.83 -3.45
CA MET A 165 5.85 13.75 -4.08
C MET A 165 4.61 14.21 -4.84
N LEU A 166 3.96 15.29 -4.40
CA LEU A 166 2.76 15.80 -5.05
C LEU A 166 3.03 16.28 -6.49
N PRO A 167 3.97 17.21 -6.75
CA PRO A 167 4.31 17.60 -8.11
C PRO A 167 4.91 16.46 -8.95
N LEU A 168 5.67 15.53 -8.35
CA LEU A 168 6.13 14.32 -9.04
C LEU A 168 4.94 13.47 -9.54
N THR A 169 3.94 13.26 -8.68
CA THR A 169 2.74 12.49 -9.01
C THR A 169 1.97 13.12 -10.16
N ILE A 170 1.77 14.43 -10.13
CA ILE A 170 1.04 15.17 -11.17
C ILE A 170 1.81 15.11 -12.50
N PHE A 171 3.12 15.36 -12.46
CA PHE A 171 3.96 15.25 -13.65
C PHE A 171 3.88 13.86 -14.28
N PHE A 172 4.13 12.80 -13.51
CA PHE A 172 4.13 11.43 -14.05
C PHE A 172 2.74 10.99 -14.48
N ALA A 173 1.67 11.53 -13.89
CA ALA A 173 0.31 11.29 -14.36
C ALA A 173 0.05 11.91 -15.74
N LEU A 174 0.42 13.17 -15.93
CA LEU A 174 0.32 13.84 -17.24
C LEU A 174 1.22 13.15 -18.28
N PHE A 175 2.43 12.78 -17.87
CA PHE A 175 3.37 12.04 -18.70
C PHE A 175 2.80 10.69 -19.13
N ALA A 176 2.18 9.93 -18.22
CA ALA A 176 1.53 8.66 -18.55
C ALA A 176 0.44 8.81 -19.63
N VAL A 177 -0.38 9.86 -19.52
CA VAL A 177 -1.39 10.19 -20.53
C VAL A 177 -0.73 10.56 -21.86
N ALA A 178 0.34 11.35 -21.84
CA ALA A 178 1.09 11.70 -23.04
C ALA A 178 1.68 10.45 -23.73
N VAL A 179 2.27 9.52 -22.97
CA VAL A 179 2.80 8.23 -23.47
C VAL A 179 1.72 7.44 -24.20
N THR A 180 0.48 7.42 -23.71
CA THR A 180 -0.62 6.70 -24.39
C THR A 180 -1.08 7.32 -25.71
N ARG A 181 -0.66 8.55 -26.02
CA ARG A 181 -0.98 9.25 -27.26
C ARG A 181 0.17 9.24 -28.28
N LEU A 182 1.32 8.69 -27.92
CA LEU A 182 2.44 8.51 -28.83
C LEU A 182 2.15 7.38 -29.84
N PRO A 183 2.88 7.33 -30.98
CA PRO A 183 2.92 6.15 -31.84
C PRO A 183 3.25 4.90 -31.02
N GLU A 184 2.60 3.78 -31.36
CA GLU A 184 2.64 2.52 -30.58
C GLU A 184 4.07 2.11 -30.23
N GLU A 185 4.98 2.11 -31.21
CA GLU A 185 6.38 1.73 -31.03
C GLU A 185 7.16 2.67 -30.08
N GLN A 186 6.78 3.95 -29.97
CA GLN A 186 7.39 4.88 -29.01
C GLN A 186 6.82 4.70 -27.61
N GLY A 187 5.50 4.52 -27.53
CA GLY A 187 4.80 4.24 -26.27
C GLY A 187 5.30 2.94 -25.63
N GLU A 188 5.40 1.86 -26.41
CA GLU A 188 5.89 0.56 -25.92
C GLU A 188 7.33 0.61 -25.43
N ARG A 189 8.22 1.35 -26.11
CA ARG A 189 9.61 1.53 -25.63
C ARG A 189 9.67 2.22 -24.28
N LEU A 190 8.91 3.30 -24.08
CA LEU A 190 8.86 4.00 -22.80
C LEU A 190 8.24 3.14 -21.71
N LEU A 191 7.13 2.45 -21.99
CA LEU A 191 6.52 1.53 -21.04
C LEU A 191 7.45 0.37 -20.68
N GLY A 192 8.21 -0.16 -21.65
CA GLY A 192 9.23 -1.18 -21.42
C GLY A 192 10.34 -0.71 -20.48
N PHE A 193 10.80 0.53 -20.63
CA PHE A 193 11.76 1.15 -19.70
C PHE A 193 11.20 1.21 -18.27
N PHE A 194 9.99 1.74 -18.09
CA PHE A 194 9.39 1.84 -16.75
C PHE A 194 9.08 0.47 -16.15
N HIS A 195 8.71 -0.52 -16.96
CA HIS A 195 8.60 -1.91 -16.51
C HIS A 195 9.93 -2.45 -15.97
N ALA A 196 11.01 -2.28 -16.73
CA ALA A 196 12.34 -2.71 -16.31
C ALA A 196 12.80 -1.97 -15.04
N LEU A 197 12.56 -0.66 -14.95
CA LEU A 197 12.88 0.15 -13.78
C LEU A 197 12.08 -0.28 -12.54
N ALA A 198 10.77 -0.47 -12.66
CA ALA A 198 9.94 -0.99 -11.59
C ALA A 198 10.46 -2.34 -11.09
N ASN A 199 10.73 -3.27 -12.01
CA ASN A 199 11.23 -4.60 -11.67
C ASN A 199 12.61 -4.53 -10.98
N ALA A 200 13.52 -3.68 -11.45
CA ALA A 200 14.80 -3.45 -10.81
C ALA A 200 14.66 -2.90 -9.38
N MET A 201 13.76 -1.92 -9.17
CA MET A 201 13.51 -1.37 -7.83
C MET A 201 12.91 -2.42 -6.89
N LEU A 202 11.97 -3.23 -7.38
CA LEU A 202 11.39 -4.34 -6.60
C LEU A 202 12.42 -5.39 -6.19
N LEU A 203 13.41 -5.68 -7.05
CA LEU A 203 14.53 -6.56 -6.70
C LEU A 203 15.40 -5.97 -5.59
N ILE A 204 15.76 -4.68 -5.69
CA ILE A 204 16.52 -3.99 -4.65
C ILE A 204 15.77 -4.04 -3.33
N ILE A 205 14.47 -3.73 -3.32
CA ILE A 205 13.63 -3.83 -2.13
C ILE A 205 13.63 -5.25 -1.57
N GLY A 206 13.54 -6.26 -2.42
CA GLY A 206 13.65 -7.66 -2.00
C GLY A 206 14.98 -7.97 -1.30
N TRP A 207 16.11 -7.44 -1.77
CA TRP A 207 17.40 -7.57 -1.09
C TRP A 207 17.42 -6.84 0.26
N VAL A 208 16.88 -5.61 0.31
CA VAL A 208 16.80 -4.83 1.54
C VAL A 208 15.90 -5.51 2.58
N LEU A 209 14.80 -6.11 2.15
CA LEU A 209 13.89 -6.87 3.02
C LEU A 209 14.44 -8.23 3.42
N TRP A 210 15.36 -8.81 2.66
CA TRP A 210 16.09 -10.00 3.08
C TRP A 210 16.99 -9.70 4.29
N VAL A 211 17.53 -8.48 4.39
CA VAL A 211 18.29 -7.98 5.55
C VAL A 211 17.37 -7.41 6.65
N ALA A 212 16.04 -7.39 6.45
CA ALA A 212 15.09 -6.82 7.41
C ALA A 212 15.21 -7.33 8.85
N PRO A 213 15.50 -8.63 9.14
CA PRO A 213 15.62 -9.08 10.52
C PRO A 213 16.65 -8.27 11.33
N ALA A 214 17.77 -7.87 10.72
CA ALA A 214 18.78 -7.06 11.40
C ALA A 214 18.31 -5.60 11.60
N GLY A 215 17.77 -4.98 10.55
CA GLY A 215 17.29 -3.59 10.61
C GLY A 215 16.10 -3.41 11.56
N VAL A 216 15.13 -4.34 11.50
CA VAL A 216 13.96 -4.36 12.37
C VAL A 216 14.37 -4.60 13.82
N PHE A 217 15.28 -5.55 14.10
CA PHE A 217 15.79 -5.77 15.46
C PHE A 217 16.39 -4.47 16.02
N ALA A 218 17.27 -3.83 15.26
CA ALA A 218 17.96 -2.61 15.67
C ALA A 218 16.98 -1.47 15.99
N LEU A 219 16.00 -1.23 15.11
CA LEU A 219 14.98 -0.20 15.34
C LEU A 219 14.07 -0.55 16.53
N ALA A 220 13.59 -1.80 16.58
CA ALA A 220 12.71 -2.31 17.63
C ALA A 220 13.36 -2.22 19.01
N PHE A 221 14.66 -2.50 19.08
CA PHE A 221 15.46 -2.33 20.28
C PHE A 221 15.48 -0.88 20.76
N GLY A 222 15.74 0.07 19.85
CA GLY A 222 15.67 1.49 20.16
C GLY A 222 14.29 1.93 20.69
N VAL A 223 13.21 1.40 20.11
CA VAL A 223 11.84 1.64 20.60
C VAL A 223 11.64 1.06 22.00
N GLY A 224 12.08 -0.17 22.24
CA GLY A 224 11.97 -0.82 23.54
C GLY A 224 12.70 -0.05 24.65
N LEU A 225 13.89 0.49 24.34
CA LEU A 225 14.65 1.35 25.25
C LEU A 225 13.91 2.64 25.63
N ARG A 226 13.26 3.29 24.66
CA ARG A 226 12.55 4.57 24.87
C ARG A 226 11.17 4.41 25.47
N SER A 227 10.46 3.34 25.10
CA SER A 227 9.02 3.21 25.30
C SER A 227 8.61 2.16 26.33
N GLY A 228 9.55 1.32 26.77
CA GLY A 228 9.26 0.23 27.70
C GLY A 228 8.18 -0.73 27.17
N SER A 229 7.43 -1.35 28.07
CA SER A 229 6.35 -2.30 27.75
C SER A 229 5.19 -1.68 26.98
N GLY A 230 5.05 -0.34 27.00
CA GLY A 230 4.01 0.40 26.26
C GLY A 230 4.10 0.24 24.74
N ALA A 231 5.26 -0.12 24.19
CA ALA A 231 5.44 -0.36 22.76
C ALA A 231 4.55 -1.50 22.22
N PHE A 232 4.33 -2.56 23.01
CA PHE A 232 3.47 -3.67 22.60
C PHE A 232 2.00 -3.24 22.49
N ALA A 233 1.53 -2.41 23.43
CA ALA A 233 0.19 -1.85 23.39
C ALA A 233 0.01 -0.93 22.16
N ALA A 234 1.01 -0.10 21.84
CA ALA A 234 1.01 0.75 20.65
C ALA A 234 0.92 -0.06 19.34
N LEU A 235 1.64 -1.18 19.24
CA LEU A 235 1.55 -2.07 18.08
C LEU A 235 0.19 -2.75 17.96
N ALA A 236 -0.35 -3.27 19.06
CA ALA A 236 -1.68 -3.88 19.08
C ALA A 236 -2.75 -2.86 18.67
N HIS A 237 -2.68 -1.66 19.23
CA HIS A 237 -3.54 -0.53 18.88
C HIS A 237 -3.48 -0.21 17.38
N TYR A 238 -2.27 -0.06 16.83
CA TYR A 238 -2.04 0.15 15.40
C TYR A 238 -2.69 -0.94 14.54
N ILE A 239 -2.45 -2.21 14.85
CA ILE A 239 -3.00 -3.35 14.09
C ILE A 239 -4.53 -3.28 14.06
N LEU A 240 -5.17 -3.02 15.20
CA LEU A 240 -6.63 -2.94 15.31
C LEU A 240 -7.20 -1.77 14.51
N VAL A 241 -6.62 -0.58 14.66
CA VAL A 241 -7.08 0.65 13.99
C VAL A 241 -6.96 0.53 12.47
N VAL A 242 -5.82 0.07 11.95
CA VAL A 242 -5.64 -0.11 10.49
C VAL A 242 -6.52 -1.23 9.96
N SER A 243 -6.65 -2.35 10.70
CA SER A 243 -7.53 -3.46 10.32
C SER A 243 -9.01 -3.04 10.30
N ALA A 244 -9.44 -2.14 11.19
CA ALA A 244 -10.81 -1.62 11.19
C ALA A 244 -11.14 -0.88 9.88
N MET A 245 -10.19 -0.13 9.31
CA MET A 245 -10.37 0.52 8.01
C MET A 245 -10.47 -0.51 6.87
N GLY A 246 -9.76 -1.63 6.97
CA GLY A 246 -9.96 -2.78 6.08
C GLY A 246 -11.34 -3.42 6.23
N GLY A 247 -11.83 -3.52 7.47
CA GLY A 247 -13.20 -3.96 7.77
C GLY A 247 -14.27 -3.08 7.11
N PHE A 248 -14.06 -1.76 7.08
CA PHE A 248 -14.94 -0.86 6.33
C PHE A 248 -14.99 -1.19 4.84
N VAL A 249 -13.86 -1.51 4.21
CA VAL A 249 -13.82 -1.92 2.79
C VAL A 249 -14.61 -3.21 2.57
N VAL A 250 -14.55 -4.15 3.50
CA VAL A 250 -15.39 -5.36 3.47
C VAL A 250 -16.87 -4.97 3.50
N LEU A 251 -17.29 -4.13 4.44
CA LEU A 251 -18.68 -3.67 4.55
C LEU A 251 -19.15 -2.94 3.28
N LEU A 252 -18.29 -2.09 2.72
CA LEU A 252 -18.55 -1.40 1.47
C LEU A 252 -18.71 -2.39 0.31
N ALA A 253 -17.94 -3.48 0.27
CA ALA A 253 -18.08 -4.53 -0.73
C ALA A 253 -19.45 -5.22 -0.63
N TYR A 254 -19.91 -5.54 0.59
CA TYR A 254 -21.24 -6.10 0.80
C TYR A 254 -22.35 -5.13 0.38
N ALA A 255 -22.23 -3.84 0.72
CA ALA A 255 -23.19 -2.82 0.32
C ALA A 255 -23.24 -2.66 -1.21
N LEU A 256 -22.07 -2.64 -1.86
CA LEU A 256 -21.96 -2.52 -3.31
C LEU A 256 -22.55 -3.75 -4.03
N ALA A 257 -22.27 -4.97 -3.55
CA ALA A 257 -22.85 -6.19 -4.07
C ALA A 257 -24.38 -6.23 -3.91
N ALA A 258 -24.90 -5.70 -2.79
CA ALA A 258 -26.34 -5.65 -2.53
C ALA A 258 -27.08 -4.62 -3.38
N VAL A 259 -26.57 -3.39 -3.43
CA VAL A 259 -27.25 -2.26 -4.10
C VAL A 259 -27.01 -2.27 -5.60
N LEU A 260 -25.75 -2.41 -6.03
CA LEU A 260 -25.36 -2.32 -7.44
C LEU A 260 -25.24 -3.69 -8.11
N GLY A 261 -24.80 -4.72 -7.36
CA GLY A 261 -24.78 -6.10 -7.84
C GLY A 261 -26.15 -6.79 -7.78
N GLY A 262 -27.06 -6.29 -6.94
CA GLY A 262 -28.38 -6.88 -6.71
C GLY A 262 -28.33 -8.32 -6.19
N VAL A 263 -27.28 -8.65 -5.43
CA VAL A 263 -27.08 -9.93 -4.76
C VAL A 263 -27.38 -9.74 -3.27
N SER A 264 -28.22 -10.58 -2.67
CA SER A 264 -28.48 -10.47 -1.22
C SER A 264 -27.17 -10.63 -0.41
N PRO A 265 -26.95 -9.86 0.67
CA PRO A 265 -25.71 -9.92 1.46
C PRO A 265 -25.36 -11.34 1.93
N TRP A 266 -26.38 -12.13 2.31
CA TRP A 266 -26.20 -13.51 2.74
C TRP A 266 -25.76 -14.46 1.62
N ARG A 267 -26.33 -14.29 0.42
CA ARG A 267 -25.90 -15.05 -0.76
C ARG A 267 -24.48 -14.68 -1.14
N PHE A 268 -24.15 -13.39 -1.08
CA PHE A 268 -22.81 -12.90 -1.34
C PHE A 268 -21.79 -13.46 -0.34
N ALA A 269 -22.09 -13.42 0.96
CA ALA A 269 -21.24 -14.00 2.00
C ALA A 269 -20.93 -15.48 1.72
N ARG A 270 -21.98 -16.29 1.55
CA ARG A 270 -21.82 -17.74 1.29
C ARG A 270 -21.01 -18.03 0.04
N ALA A 271 -21.17 -17.24 -1.02
CA ALA A 271 -20.44 -17.43 -2.26
C ALA A 271 -18.98 -16.98 -2.16
N ALA A 272 -18.69 -15.90 -1.42
CA ALA A 272 -17.34 -15.34 -1.29
C ALA A 272 -16.43 -16.11 -0.31
N LEU A 273 -17.01 -16.90 0.60
CA LEU A 273 -16.27 -17.64 1.64
C LEU A 273 -15.04 -18.43 1.13
N PRO A 274 -15.12 -19.23 0.04
CA PRO A 274 -13.96 -19.97 -0.45
C PRO A 274 -12.82 -19.04 -0.89
N ALA A 275 -13.14 -17.96 -1.61
CA ALA A 275 -12.15 -16.99 -2.05
C ALA A 275 -11.53 -16.23 -0.86
N GLN A 276 -12.33 -15.87 0.14
CA GLN A 276 -11.85 -15.24 1.39
C GLN A 276 -10.94 -16.18 2.18
N ALA A 277 -11.26 -17.48 2.26
CA ALA A 277 -10.42 -18.46 2.94
C ALA A 277 -9.04 -18.60 2.27
N VAL A 278 -9.01 -18.67 0.93
CA VAL A 278 -7.75 -18.67 0.17
C VAL A 278 -6.99 -17.36 0.40
N ALA A 279 -7.67 -16.22 0.38
CA ALA A 279 -7.06 -14.90 0.61
C ALA A 279 -6.41 -14.79 1.99
N VAL A 280 -7.07 -15.27 3.04
CA VAL A 280 -6.53 -15.28 4.41
C VAL A 280 -5.31 -16.19 4.51
N SER A 281 -5.35 -17.37 3.88
CA SER A 281 -4.25 -18.35 3.96
C SER A 281 -3.03 -17.98 3.13
N THR A 282 -3.23 -17.29 2.00
CA THR A 282 -2.16 -17.02 1.02
C THR A 282 -1.69 -15.56 1.00
N GLN A 283 -2.46 -14.64 1.59
CA GLN A 283 -2.24 -13.19 1.52
C GLN A 283 -2.03 -12.70 0.07
N SER A 284 -2.70 -13.36 -0.90
CA SER A 284 -2.56 -13.07 -2.32
C SER A 284 -3.90 -13.05 -3.05
N SER A 285 -4.24 -11.89 -3.61
CA SER A 285 -5.42 -11.73 -4.48
C SER A 285 -5.29 -12.54 -5.78
N LEU A 286 -4.07 -12.65 -6.33
CA LEU A 286 -3.79 -13.48 -7.52
C LEU A 286 -3.98 -14.96 -7.24
N ALA A 287 -3.47 -15.47 -6.11
CA ALA A 287 -3.68 -16.87 -5.72
C ALA A 287 -5.16 -17.19 -5.46
N SER A 288 -5.94 -16.17 -5.09
CA SER A 288 -7.38 -16.29 -4.85
C SER A 288 -8.23 -16.24 -6.12
N LEU A 289 -7.64 -15.96 -7.30
CA LEU A 289 -8.39 -15.76 -8.56
C LEU A 289 -9.22 -16.98 -8.99
N PRO A 290 -8.70 -18.22 -8.98
CA PRO A 290 -9.50 -19.39 -9.30
C PRO A 290 -10.73 -19.54 -8.37
N ALA A 291 -10.54 -19.30 -7.07
CA ALA A 291 -11.63 -19.34 -6.09
C ALA A 291 -12.62 -18.18 -6.27
N MET A 292 -12.17 -17.01 -6.72
CA MET A 292 -13.06 -15.89 -7.09
C MET A 292 -13.91 -16.22 -8.32
N LEU A 293 -13.36 -16.87 -9.35
CA LEU A 293 -14.12 -17.30 -10.52
C LEU A 293 -15.20 -18.33 -10.15
N ASP A 294 -14.85 -19.31 -9.29
CA ASP A 294 -15.84 -20.24 -8.74
C ASP A 294 -16.93 -19.51 -7.94
N SER A 295 -16.54 -18.55 -7.08
CA SER A 295 -17.46 -17.72 -6.31
C SER A 295 -18.41 -16.93 -7.21
N ALA A 296 -17.91 -16.35 -8.31
CA ALA A 296 -18.72 -15.66 -9.31
C ALA A 296 -19.73 -16.58 -10.01
N SER A 297 -19.36 -17.84 -10.27
CA SER A 297 -20.28 -18.84 -10.83
C SER A 297 -21.43 -19.17 -9.86
N ARG A 298 -21.15 -19.32 -8.56
CA ARG A 298 -22.16 -19.55 -7.50
C ARG A 298 -23.11 -18.37 -7.34
N LEU A 299 -22.63 -17.15 -7.62
CA LEU A 299 -23.44 -15.94 -7.68
C LEU A 299 -24.33 -15.86 -8.92
N GLY A 300 -24.12 -16.73 -9.92
CA GLY A 300 -24.86 -16.72 -11.18
C GLY A 300 -24.46 -15.57 -12.10
N LEU A 301 -23.21 -15.08 -11.99
CA LEU A 301 -22.67 -14.07 -12.89
C LEU A 301 -22.33 -14.70 -14.25
N ARG A 302 -22.42 -13.93 -15.34
CA ARG A 302 -22.04 -14.44 -16.68
C ARG A 302 -20.54 -14.73 -16.73
N ALA A 303 -20.17 -15.89 -17.25
CA ALA A 303 -18.77 -16.31 -17.41
C ALA A 303 -17.92 -15.25 -18.13
N ALA A 304 -18.41 -14.72 -19.26
CA ALA A 304 -17.74 -13.67 -20.02
C ALA A 304 -17.45 -12.39 -19.21
N THR A 305 -18.32 -12.02 -18.26
CA THR A 305 -18.06 -10.87 -17.38
C THR A 305 -17.08 -11.23 -16.27
N ALA A 306 -17.23 -12.39 -15.63
CA ALA A 306 -16.35 -12.82 -14.54
C ALA A 306 -14.90 -13.04 -15.04
N GLU A 307 -14.73 -13.75 -16.15
CA GLU A 307 -13.43 -14.07 -16.76
C GLU A 307 -12.71 -12.83 -17.31
N PHE A 308 -13.43 -11.75 -17.61
CA PHE A 308 -12.84 -10.48 -18.02
C PHE A 308 -12.54 -9.56 -16.83
N VAL A 309 -13.54 -9.32 -15.97
CA VAL A 309 -13.47 -8.30 -14.91
C VAL A 309 -12.60 -8.75 -13.75
N LEU A 310 -12.65 -10.02 -13.32
CA LEU A 310 -11.88 -10.47 -12.14
C LEU A 310 -10.37 -10.45 -12.39
N PRO A 311 -9.82 -10.98 -13.50
CA PRO A 311 -8.38 -10.86 -13.76
C PRO A 311 -7.94 -9.40 -13.86
N LEU A 312 -8.75 -8.54 -14.50
CA LEU A 312 -8.47 -7.11 -14.58
C LEU A 312 -8.48 -6.47 -13.18
N ALA A 313 -9.48 -6.77 -12.34
CA ALA A 313 -9.59 -6.25 -10.98
C ALA A 313 -8.39 -6.66 -10.11
N VAL A 314 -7.98 -7.92 -10.18
CA VAL A 314 -6.80 -8.39 -9.43
C VAL A 314 -5.52 -7.68 -9.90
N ALA A 315 -5.42 -7.34 -11.18
CA ALA A 315 -4.26 -6.66 -11.73
C ALA A 315 -4.19 -5.17 -11.34
N ILE A 316 -5.31 -4.43 -11.39
CA ILE A 316 -5.29 -2.97 -11.31
C ILE A 316 -6.17 -2.36 -10.21
N PHE A 317 -6.84 -3.18 -9.39
CA PHE A 317 -7.77 -2.71 -8.37
C PHE A 317 -7.48 -3.29 -6.98
N ARG A 318 -6.80 -2.48 -6.16
CA ARG A 318 -6.57 -2.73 -4.74
C ARG A 318 -7.46 -1.80 -3.92
N ALA A 319 -8.72 -2.19 -3.74
CA ALA A 319 -9.76 -1.44 -3.01
C ALA A 319 -9.31 -0.88 -1.66
N THR A 320 -8.46 -1.62 -0.95
CA THR A 320 -7.93 -1.23 0.36
C THR A 320 -6.82 -0.19 0.30
N SER A 321 -6.27 0.15 -0.86
CA SER A 321 -5.09 1.02 -0.94
C SER A 321 -5.39 2.39 -0.33
N PRO A 322 -6.36 3.20 -0.81
CA PRO A 322 -6.71 4.45 -0.16
C PRO A 322 -7.21 4.28 1.27
N ALA A 323 -7.95 3.20 1.57
CA ALA A 323 -8.52 3.03 2.91
C ALA A 323 -7.46 2.68 3.97
N MET A 324 -6.67 1.62 3.74
CA MET A 324 -5.71 1.13 4.72
C MET A 324 -4.36 1.82 4.62
N ASN A 325 -3.87 2.17 3.43
CA ASN A 325 -2.55 2.80 3.33
C ASN A 325 -2.57 4.24 3.85
N MET A 326 -3.66 4.98 3.60
CA MET A 326 -3.84 6.27 4.27
C MET A 326 -4.07 6.11 5.77
N ALA A 327 -4.70 5.02 6.22
CA ALA A 327 -4.85 4.79 7.65
C ALA A 327 -3.49 4.69 8.35
N VAL A 328 -2.52 4.03 7.72
CA VAL A 328 -1.14 4.00 8.24
C VAL A 328 -0.52 5.40 8.24
N ALA A 329 -0.63 6.16 7.15
CA ALA A 329 -0.07 7.51 7.08
C ALA A 329 -0.68 8.46 8.12
N LEU A 330 -2.00 8.44 8.28
CA LEU A 330 -2.71 9.25 9.27
C LEU A 330 -2.41 8.81 10.71
N TYR A 331 -2.23 7.51 10.95
CA TYR A 331 -1.78 7.00 12.25
C TYR A 331 -0.38 7.53 12.60
N VAL A 332 0.53 7.52 11.63
CA VAL A 332 1.89 8.05 11.80
C VAL A 332 1.86 9.58 11.96
N ALA A 333 0.98 10.28 11.25
CA ALA A 333 0.79 11.72 11.43
C ALA A 333 0.35 12.05 12.86
N ALA A 334 -0.67 11.34 13.38
CA ALA A 334 -1.13 11.49 14.75
C ALA A 334 -0.03 11.16 15.76
N LEU A 335 0.77 10.12 15.51
CA LEU A 335 1.91 9.76 16.33
C LEU A 335 2.96 10.88 16.36
N ALA A 336 3.26 11.48 15.21
CA ALA A 336 4.25 12.54 15.04
C ALA A 336 3.73 13.94 15.40
N GLY A 337 2.46 14.08 15.80
CA GLY A 337 1.84 15.39 16.04
C GLY A 337 1.71 16.24 14.78
N VAL A 338 1.73 15.63 13.59
CA VAL A 338 1.56 16.32 12.30
C VAL A 338 0.06 16.48 12.03
N GLU A 339 -0.39 17.72 11.97
CA GLU A 339 -1.76 18.04 11.58
C GLU A 339 -1.98 17.84 10.08
N ILE A 340 -2.99 17.05 9.72
CA ILE A 340 -3.30 16.75 8.33
C ILE A 340 -4.41 17.66 7.84
N THR A 341 -4.04 18.55 6.93
CA THR A 341 -4.98 19.47 6.27
C THR A 341 -5.85 18.72 5.26
N PRO A 342 -7.03 19.24 4.90
CA PRO A 342 -7.84 18.68 3.82
C PRO A 342 -7.09 18.58 2.48
N ALA A 343 -6.18 19.52 2.21
CA ALA A 343 -5.34 19.50 1.01
C ALA A 343 -4.32 18.34 1.04
N ALA A 344 -3.64 18.14 2.17
CA ALA A 344 -2.74 17.00 2.36
C ALA A 344 -3.50 15.67 2.29
N ALA A 345 -4.69 15.57 2.90
CA ALA A 345 -5.55 14.40 2.79
C ALA A 345 -5.95 14.13 1.32
N GLY A 346 -6.33 15.16 0.57
CA GLY A 346 -6.63 15.07 -0.86
C GLY A 346 -5.43 14.59 -1.69
N ALA A 347 -4.23 15.10 -1.43
CA ALA A 347 -3.00 14.62 -2.05
C ALA A 347 -2.74 13.14 -1.73
N GLY A 348 -2.92 12.75 -0.46
CA GLY A 348 -2.80 11.36 -0.01
C GLY A 348 -3.77 10.43 -0.74
N ILE A 349 -5.05 10.83 -0.91
CA ILE A 349 -6.03 10.08 -1.69
C ILE A 349 -5.53 9.90 -3.11
N MET A 350 -5.15 11.00 -3.79
CA MET A 350 -4.69 10.96 -5.18
C MET A 350 -3.49 10.03 -5.39
N VAL A 351 -2.48 10.08 -4.51
CA VAL A 351 -1.33 9.18 -4.58
C VAL A 351 -1.76 7.74 -4.33
N ALA A 352 -2.64 7.50 -3.34
CA ALA A 352 -3.16 6.16 -3.04
C ALA A 352 -4.00 5.55 -4.18
N LEU A 353 -4.73 6.39 -4.93
CA LEU A 353 -5.46 5.99 -6.14
C LEU A 353 -4.49 5.44 -7.17
N VAL A 354 -3.40 6.16 -7.43
CA VAL A 354 -2.45 5.72 -8.45
C VAL A 354 -1.69 4.48 -8.00
N ILE A 355 -1.26 4.44 -6.73
CA ILE A 355 -0.60 3.26 -6.17
C ILE A 355 -1.49 2.03 -6.24
N SER A 356 -2.80 2.18 -6.03
CA SER A 356 -3.75 1.07 -6.20
C SER A 356 -3.69 0.41 -7.58
N VAL A 357 -3.42 1.22 -8.61
CA VAL A 357 -3.49 0.82 -10.03
C VAL A 357 -2.12 0.40 -10.54
N GLY A 358 -1.07 1.10 -10.10
CA GLY A 358 0.30 0.85 -10.50
C GLY A 358 0.96 -0.30 -9.73
N SER A 359 0.50 -0.63 -8.53
CA SER A 359 1.12 -1.69 -7.72
C SER A 359 0.84 -3.07 -8.32
N VAL A 360 1.91 -3.73 -8.77
CA VAL A 360 1.88 -5.15 -9.14
C VAL A 360 1.52 -5.96 -7.90
N SER A 361 0.70 -7.01 -8.06
CA SER A 361 0.34 -7.92 -6.97
C SER A 361 1.58 -8.65 -6.41
N LEU A 362 2.20 -8.04 -5.40
CA LEU A 362 3.35 -8.56 -4.66
C LEU A 362 2.94 -8.92 -3.23
N PRO A 363 3.69 -9.81 -2.55
CA PRO A 363 3.52 -10.08 -1.12
C PRO A 363 3.46 -8.78 -0.29
N GLY A 364 2.55 -8.72 0.70
CA GLY A 364 2.21 -7.49 1.43
C GLY A 364 3.38 -6.80 2.12
N SER A 365 4.40 -7.53 2.57
CA SER A 365 5.61 -6.96 3.20
C SER A 365 6.47 -6.15 2.22
N ILE A 366 6.47 -6.52 0.92
CA ILE A 366 7.12 -5.74 -0.15
C ILE A 366 6.23 -4.55 -0.51
N SER A 367 4.93 -4.78 -0.58
CA SER A 367 3.95 -3.76 -0.96
C SER A 367 3.79 -2.65 0.09
N PHE A 368 4.00 -2.93 1.39
CA PHE A 368 3.75 -1.98 2.49
C PHE A 368 4.50 -0.66 2.32
N VAL A 369 5.84 -0.72 2.29
CA VAL A 369 6.68 0.48 2.22
C VAL A 369 6.50 1.18 0.87
N VAL A 370 6.41 0.40 -0.20
CA VAL A 370 6.17 0.89 -1.57
C VAL A 370 4.85 1.62 -1.70
N SER A 371 3.82 1.18 -0.98
CA SER A 371 2.48 1.73 -1.12
C SER A 371 2.23 2.89 -0.16
N ILE A 372 2.79 2.85 1.05
CA ILE A 372 2.50 3.84 2.10
C ILE A 372 3.52 4.98 2.09
N GLY A 373 4.80 4.70 1.85
CA GLY A 373 5.85 5.71 1.82
C GLY A 373 5.53 6.91 0.92
N PRO A 374 5.10 6.71 -0.34
CA PRO A 374 4.75 7.82 -1.23
C PRO A 374 3.53 8.60 -0.74
N ILE A 375 2.54 7.93 -0.14
CA ILE A 375 1.33 8.56 0.40
C ILE A 375 1.72 9.44 1.60
N ALA A 376 2.51 8.90 2.52
CA ALA A 376 3.01 9.61 3.69
C ALA A 376 3.80 10.86 3.27
N LEU A 377 4.76 10.72 2.34
CA LEU A 377 5.52 11.86 1.80
C LEU A 377 4.61 12.90 1.12
N ALA A 378 3.60 12.48 0.36
CA ALA A 378 2.65 13.40 -0.26
C ALA A 378 1.75 14.14 0.75
N MET A 379 1.61 13.58 1.95
CA MET A 379 0.88 14.17 3.06
C MET A 379 1.78 14.97 4.02
N GLY A 380 3.10 15.04 3.77
CA GLY A 380 4.08 15.65 4.68
C GLY A 380 4.34 14.84 5.95
N VAL A 381 4.05 13.54 5.93
CA VAL A 381 4.17 12.64 7.08
C VAL A 381 5.53 11.94 7.08
N PRO A 382 6.22 11.86 8.24
CA PRO A 382 7.47 11.13 8.36
C PRO A 382 7.29 9.63 8.04
N ILE A 383 8.28 9.05 7.38
CA ILE A 383 8.23 7.65 6.93
C ILE A 383 9.08 6.71 7.79
N GLU A 384 9.87 7.25 8.71
CA GLU A 384 10.71 6.51 9.64
C GLU A 384 9.91 5.47 10.44
N PRO A 385 8.70 5.80 10.96
CA PRO A 385 7.90 4.82 11.70
C PRO A 385 7.45 3.63 10.84
N LEU A 386 7.36 3.77 9.51
CA LEU A 386 6.95 2.68 8.62
C LEU A 386 7.88 1.48 8.69
N ALA A 387 9.18 1.68 8.94
CA ALA A 387 10.14 0.59 9.02
C ALA A 387 9.98 -0.30 10.26
N LEU A 388 9.34 0.22 11.31
CA LEU A 388 8.92 -0.59 12.45
C LEU A 388 7.56 -1.25 12.18
N LEU A 389 6.64 -0.51 11.58
CA LEU A 389 5.28 -0.98 11.31
C LEU A 389 5.26 -2.12 10.27
N VAL A 390 6.20 -2.16 9.33
CA VAL A 390 6.33 -3.27 8.36
C VAL A 390 6.51 -4.63 9.04
N ALA A 391 7.07 -4.67 10.25
CA ALA A 391 7.30 -5.90 10.97
C ALA A 391 6.01 -6.52 11.55
N VAL A 392 5.00 -5.69 11.83
CA VAL A 392 3.66 -6.16 12.27
C VAL A 392 2.64 -6.23 11.14
N GLU A 393 3.03 -5.79 9.95
CA GLU A 393 2.15 -5.65 8.79
C GLU A 393 1.48 -6.96 8.34
N MET A 394 2.08 -8.10 8.69
CA MET A 394 1.49 -9.42 8.46
C MET A 394 0.03 -9.53 8.90
N LEU A 395 -0.36 -8.87 10.00
CA LEU A 395 -1.71 -8.93 10.53
C LEU A 395 -2.70 -8.05 9.74
N PRO A 396 -2.46 -6.73 9.56
CA PRO A 396 -3.28 -5.90 8.67
C PRO A 396 -3.35 -6.43 7.23
N ASP A 397 -2.29 -7.06 6.71
CA ASP A 397 -2.27 -7.54 5.33
C ASP A 397 -3.23 -8.71 5.06
N ILE A 398 -3.54 -9.52 6.07
CA ILE A 398 -4.60 -10.54 5.98
C ILE A 398 -5.95 -9.86 5.70
N VAL A 399 -6.28 -8.83 6.49
CA VAL A 399 -7.52 -8.06 6.31
C VAL A 399 -7.50 -7.34 4.97
N ARG A 400 -6.34 -6.81 4.58
CA ARG A 400 -6.15 -6.15 3.29
C ARG A 400 -6.50 -7.08 2.13
N THR A 401 -5.93 -8.27 2.13
CA THR A 401 -6.13 -9.25 1.05
C THR A 401 -7.58 -9.74 1.02
N LEU A 402 -8.14 -10.07 2.19
CA LEU A 402 -9.55 -10.47 2.31
C LEU A 402 -10.48 -9.39 1.76
N ALA A 403 -10.28 -8.13 2.14
CA ALA A 403 -11.10 -7.02 1.70
C ALA A 403 -10.98 -6.76 0.19
N ASN A 404 -9.78 -6.85 -0.38
CA ASN A 404 -9.57 -6.74 -1.83
C ASN A 404 -10.30 -7.83 -2.61
N VAL A 405 -10.13 -9.10 -2.21
CA VAL A 405 -10.81 -10.24 -2.86
C VAL A 405 -12.34 -10.10 -2.77
N THR A 406 -12.84 -9.66 -1.62
CA THR A 406 -14.27 -9.41 -1.41
C THR A 406 -14.78 -8.29 -2.31
N MET A 407 -14.05 -7.16 -2.41
CA MET A 407 -14.42 -6.05 -3.26
C MET A 407 -14.32 -6.38 -4.76
N ASN A 408 -13.35 -7.20 -5.17
CA ASN A 408 -13.23 -7.67 -6.55
C ASN A 408 -14.48 -8.45 -7.00
N LEU A 409 -15.00 -9.33 -6.15
CA LEU A 409 -16.27 -10.01 -6.39
C LEU A 409 -17.45 -9.04 -6.43
N ALA A 410 -17.49 -8.08 -5.51
CA ALA A 410 -18.58 -7.10 -5.45
C ALA A 410 -18.65 -6.23 -6.71
N VAL A 411 -17.51 -5.67 -7.13
CA VAL A 411 -17.43 -4.86 -8.37
C VAL A 411 -17.77 -5.70 -9.59
N THR A 412 -17.31 -6.96 -9.66
CA THR A 412 -17.67 -7.87 -10.76
C THR A 412 -19.18 -8.08 -10.83
N SER A 413 -19.85 -8.27 -9.70
CA SER A 413 -21.32 -8.42 -9.65
C SER A 413 -22.06 -7.15 -10.12
N ALA A 414 -21.56 -5.96 -9.76
CA ALA A 414 -22.14 -4.68 -10.17
C ALA A 414 -21.98 -4.42 -11.68
N VAL A 415 -20.81 -4.77 -12.25
CA VAL A 415 -20.55 -4.68 -13.69
C VAL A 415 -21.47 -5.63 -14.46
N ASP A 416 -21.66 -6.86 -13.98
CA ASP A 416 -22.51 -7.87 -14.64
C ASP A 416 -23.98 -7.42 -14.70
N ARG A 417 -24.56 -6.98 -13.58
CA ARG A 417 -25.98 -6.58 -13.53
C ARG A 417 -26.31 -5.46 -14.51
N THR A 418 -25.42 -4.47 -14.63
CA THR A 418 -25.62 -3.29 -15.50
C THR A 418 -25.41 -3.62 -16.99
N GLY A 419 -24.86 -4.79 -17.31
CA GLY A 419 -24.75 -5.31 -18.67
C GLY A 419 -25.97 -6.10 -19.14
N ARG A 420 -27.03 -6.17 -18.33
CA ARG A 420 -28.40 -6.54 -18.73
C ARG A 420 -29.13 -5.26 -19.17
#